data_AF-A0A0L1J6Q5-F1
#
_entry.id   AF-A0A0L1J6Q5-F1
#
_cell.length_a   1.000
_cell.length_b   1.000
_cell.length_c   1.000
_cell.angle_alpha   90.00
_cell.angle_beta   90.00
_cell.angle_gamma   90.00
#
_symmetry.space_group_name_H-M   'P 1'
#
loop_
_entity.id
_entity.type
_entity.pdbx_description
1 polymer ?
#
loop_
_entity_poly.entity_id
_entity_poly.type
_entity_poly.pdbx_seq_one_letter_code
_entity_poly.pdbx_strand_id
1 'polypeptide(L)'
;MPIKNFASRLALSLAVCGTAMGQKVNGADYNKPDGGPPAKFFQASSSIPVAAIQAAAAKASKVPSAATYPIGQGSTKSTIHSDWADFAEANNIQHLHDQGASFSFVADMDVDCDGLNHGCKGNPDGQDETNWGALSAYEVPFIVIPQKFLDANKSKLKGNAVSAVICNGKMFYGIFGDSNGDSLRTCFPEEDLNGNKGHTAADVTYIVFTGDNAVLPSSALNKNYITNFDTLRSMGDSLVGALAKNLNLGGGGGNPPTTLTTTSLPEPTGGSCSWPGHCAGEDNNSPPDSFSSGEEGQQDKEEE
;
A
#
# COMPACT_ATOMS: atom_id res chain seq x y z
N MET A 1 -52.36 -22.80 40.79
CA MET A 1 -51.96 -22.39 39.42
C MET A 1 -51.29 -21.02 39.53
N PRO A 2 -50.01 -20.89 39.17
CA PRO A 2 -49.20 -19.71 39.51
C PRO A 2 -49.35 -18.58 38.49
N ILE A 3 -49.43 -17.36 39.01
CA ILE A 3 -49.45 -16.10 38.27
C ILE A 3 -48.00 -15.74 37.91
N LYS A 4 -47.74 -15.50 36.62
CA LYS A 4 -46.41 -15.29 36.03
C LYS A 4 -45.83 -13.93 36.40
N ASN A 5 -44.65 -13.93 37.00
CA ASN A 5 -43.78 -12.76 37.15
C ASN A 5 -43.15 -12.40 35.79
N PHE A 6 -43.45 -11.21 35.26
CA PHE A 6 -42.70 -10.60 34.16
C PHE A 6 -41.61 -9.71 34.74
N ALA A 7 -40.39 -10.25 34.86
CA ALA A 7 -39.20 -9.45 35.12
C ALA A 7 -38.69 -8.88 33.78
N SER A 8 -38.82 -7.57 33.61
CA SER A 8 -38.28 -6.82 32.47
C SER A 8 -36.76 -6.83 32.52
N ARG A 9 -36.12 -7.41 31.49
CA ARG A 9 -34.66 -7.35 31.31
C ARG A 9 -34.30 -6.05 30.60
N LEU A 10 -33.80 -5.09 31.35
CA LEU A 10 -33.11 -3.92 30.81
C LEU A 10 -31.71 -4.38 30.38
N ALA A 11 -31.54 -4.76 29.12
CA ALA A 11 -30.23 -5.01 28.53
C ALA A 11 -29.58 -3.65 28.23
N LEU A 12 -28.67 -3.21 29.10
CA LEU A 12 -27.83 -2.05 28.86
C LEU A 12 -26.76 -2.46 27.84
N SER A 13 -27.02 -2.22 26.55
CA SER A 13 -26.05 -2.40 25.48
C SER A 13 -24.95 -1.33 25.61
N LEU A 14 -23.85 -1.67 26.28
CA LEU A 14 -22.59 -0.95 26.15
C LEU A 14 -22.07 -1.16 24.72
N ALA A 15 -22.39 -0.23 23.83
CA ALA A 15 -21.63 -0.05 22.60
C ALA A 15 -20.23 0.41 23.02
N VAL A 16 -19.26 -0.50 23.00
CA VAL A 16 -17.84 -0.12 23.00
C VAL A 16 -17.60 0.51 21.63
N CYS A 17 -17.80 1.82 21.52
CA CYS A 17 -17.22 2.60 20.45
C CYS A 17 -15.71 2.39 20.55
N GLY A 18 -15.15 1.54 19.70
CA GLY A 18 -13.72 1.44 19.50
C GLY A 18 -13.23 2.85 19.17
N THR A 19 -12.59 3.50 20.13
CA THR A 19 -11.90 4.75 19.89
C THR A 19 -10.85 4.44 18.84
N ALA A 20 -11.00 5.01 17.64
CA ALA A 20 -9.94 5.08 16.66
C ALA A 20 -8.79 5.83 17.32
N MET A 21 -7.95 5.09 18.06
CA MET A 21 -6.68 5.56 18.57
C MET A 21 -5.90 5.94 17.33
N GLY A 22 -5.66 7.24 17.16
CA GLY A 22 -4.97 7.72 15.99
C GLY A 22 -3.67 6.96 15.77
N GLN A 23 -3.38 6.58 14.52
CA GLN A 23 -2.26 5.70 14.16
C GLN A 23 -0.93 6.45 14.14
N LYS A 24 -0.64 7.14 15.24
CA LYS A 24 0.69 7.62 15.56
C LYS A 24 1.50 6.46 16.10
N VAL A 25 2.64 6.21 15.47
CA VAL A 25 3.47 5.05 15.75
C VAL A 25 4.91 5.46 16.03
N ASN A 26 5.63 4.61 16.74
CA ASN A 26 7.07 4.60 16.72
C ASN A 26 7.52 3.72 15.54
N GLY A 27 7.97 4.33 14.43
CA GLY A 27 8.28 3.61 13.20
C GLY A 27 9.31 2.49 13.36
N ALA A 28 10.26 2.63 14.30
CA ALA A 28 11.25 1.59 14.58
C ALA A 28 10.60 0.24 15.01
N ASP A 29 9.41 0.26 15.61
CA ASP A 29 8.70 -0.95 16.04
C ASP A 29 8.20 -1.79 14.85
N TYR A 30 8.09 -1.15 13.67
CA TYR A 30 7.61 -1.71 12.41
C TYR A 30 8.71 -1.87 11.35
N ASN A 31 9.97 -1.58 11.70
CA ASN A 31 11.11 -1.79 10.82
C ASN A 31 11.60 -3.25 10.93
N LYS A 32 10.87 -4.20 10.33
CA LYS A 32 11.19 -5.63 10.40
C LYS A 32 11.03 -6.33 9.05
N PRO A 33 11.93 -7.26 8.67
CA PRO A 33 11.86 -7.95 7.38
C PRO A 33 10.59 -8.81 7.25
N ASP A 34 10.10 -9.34 8.35
CA ASP A 34 8.92 -10.20 8.47
C ASP A 34 7.68 -9.43 8.99
N GLY A 35 7.74 -8.10 9.06
CA GLY A 35 6.59 -7.31 9.51
C GLY A 35 6.73 -5.82 9.25
N GLY A 36 5.64 -5.20 8.81
CA GLY A 36 5.53 -3.74 8.64
C GLY A 36 4.28 -3.21 9.34
N PRO A 37 3.97 -1.91 9.15
CA PRO A 37 2.72 -1.34 9.57
C PRO A 37 1.56 -2.13 8.94
N PRO A 38 0.49 -2.44 9.69
CA PRO A 38 -0.67 -3.10 9.13
C PRO A 38 -1.21 -2.32 7.92
N ALA A 39 -1.51 -2.98 6.80
CA ALA A 39 -1.95 -2.31 5.57
C ALA A 39 -3.17 -1.38 5.77
N LYS A 40 -4.05 -1.74 6.71
CA LYS A 40 -5.20 -0.91 7.13
C LYS A 40 -4.81 0.48 7.66
N PHE A 41 -3.53 0.70 7.98
CA PHE A 41 -3.05 1.98 8.47
C PHE A 41 -3.02 3.04 7.37
N PHE A 42 -2.72 2.61 6.16
CA PHE A 42 -2.53 3.48 5.00
C PHE A 42 -3.43 3.08 3.83
N GLN A 43 -4.37 2.16 4.03
CA GLN A 43 -5.41 1.87 3.05
C GLN A 43 -6.37 3.04 2.90
N ALA A 44 -6.73 3.35 1.65
CA ALA A 44 -7.70 4.39 1.31
C ALA A 44 -9.09 4.11 1.88
N SER A 45 -9.86 5.18 2.07
CA SER A 45 -11.28 5.09 2.43
C SER A 45 -12.08 4.29 1.38
N SER A 46 -13.05 3.50 1.85
CA SER A 46 -13.96 2.76 0.96
C SER A 46 -14.86 3.67 0.11
N SER A 47 -14.91 4.97 0.39
CA SER A 47 -15.60 5.97 -0.42
C SER A 47 -14.85 6.37 -1.70
N ILE A 48 -13.57 6.01 -1.81
CA ILE A 48 -12.74 6.32 -2.98
C ILE A 48 -13.14 5.41 -4.15
N PRO A 49 -13.42 5.95 -5.35
CA PRO A 49 -13.82 5.15 -6.51
C PRO A 49 -12.60 4.49 -7.19
N VAL A 50 -11.92 3.58 -6.47
CA VAL A 50 -10.64 2.97 -6.87
C VAL A 50 -10.68 2.39 -8.28
N ALA A 51 -11.70 1.58 -8.61
CA ALA A 51 -11.82 0.96 -9.92
C ALA A 51 -11.97 2.00 -11.06
N ALA A 52 -12.69 3.10 -10.81
CA ALA A 52 -12.86 4.16 -11.80
C ALA A 52 -11.57 4.95 -12.02
N ILE A 53 -10.82 5.21 -10.95
CA ILE A 53 -9.51 5.89 -11.03
C ILE A 53 -8.51 4.99 -11.77
N GLN A 54 -8.46 3.70 -11.45
CA GLN A 54 -7.60 2.74 -12.15
C GLN A 54 -7.95 2.66 -13.65
N ALA A 55 -9.25 2.61 -13.99
CA ALA A 55 -9.71 2.64 -15.38
C ALA A 55 -9.39 3.96 -16.10
N ALA A 56 -9.33 5.08 -15.37
CA ALA A 56 -8.89 6.36 -15.92
C ALA A 56 -7.36 6.37 -16.15
N ALA A 57 -6.57 5.81 -15.24
CA ALA A 57 -5.12 5.66 -15.40
C ALA A 57 -4.77 4.84 -16.65
N ALA A 58 -5.49 3.74 -16.88
CA ALA A 58 -5.32 2.90 -18.06
C ALA A 58 -5.63 3.60 -19.40
N LYS A 59 -6.30 4.76 -19.36
CA LYS A 59 -6.61 5.59 -20.54
C LYS A 59 -5.67 6.79 -20.68
N ALA A 60 -4.75 7.00 -19.74
CA ALA A 60 -3.79 8.09 -19.79
C ALA A 60 -2.88 7.94 -21.02
N SER A 61 -2.55 9.06 -21.65
CA SER A 61 -1.91 9.06 -22.98
C SER A 61 -0.85 10.14 -23.17
N LYS A 62 -0.82 11.17 -22.32
CA LYS A 62 0.13 12.28 -22.43
C LYS A 62 1.46 11.88 -21.81
N VAL A 63 2.44 11.58 -22.65
CA VAL A 63 3.78 11.13 -22.23
C VAL A 63 4.76 12.32 -22.15
N PRO A 64 5.20 12.74 -20.95
CA PRO A 64 6.27 13.72 -20.77
C PRO A 64 7.66 13.17 -21.15
N SER A 65 8.66 14.05 -21.23
CA SER A 65 10.05 13.63 -21.50
C SER A 65 10.60 12.72 -20.41
N ALA A 66 11.44 11.75 -20.80
CA ALA A 66 12.10 10.80 -19.91
C ALA A 66 11.16 9.91 -19.07
N ALA A 67 9.93 9.71 -19.55
CA ALA A 67 8.87 9.03 -18.80
C ALA A 67 8.79 7.51 -18.99
N THR A 68 9.51 6.96 -19.97
CA THR A 68 9.48 5.52 -20.26
C THR A 68 10.76 4.86 -19.76
N TYR A 69 10.62 3.79 -19.00
CA TYR A 69 11.72 3.07 -18.35
C TYR A 69 11.46 1.56 -18.36
N PRO A 70 12.50 0.72 -18.37
CA PRO A 70 12.34 -0.73 -18.28
C PRO A 70 11.76 -1.12 -16.93
N ILE A 71 10.97 -2.20 -16.92
CA ILE A 71 10.46 -2.83 -15.71
C ILE A 71 10.74 -4.34 -15.75
N GLY A 72 11.04 -4.91 -14.59
CA GLY A 72 11.36 -6.31 -14.40
C GLY A 72 12.57 -6.80 -15.17
N GLN A 73 12.75 -8.12 -15.20
CA GLN A 73 13.79 -8.78 -15.98
C GLN A 73 13.29 -9.01 -17.42
N GLY A 74 13.35 -7.99 -18.28
CA GLY A 74 12.94 -8.14 -19.68
C GLY A 74 12.92 -6.86 -20.52
N SER A 75 12.20 -6.91 -21.64
CA SER A 75 11.97 -5.75 -22.52
C SER A 75 10.71 -4.96 -22.19
N THR A 76 9.99 -5.35 -21.15
CA THR A 76 8.77 -4.66 -20.69
C THR A 76 9.14 -3.25 -20.23
N LYS A 77 8.27 -2.29 -20.52
CA LYS A 77 8.49 -0.89 -20.14
C LYS A 77 7.23 -0.33 -19.49
N SER A 78 7.43 0.42 -18.42
CA SER A 78 6.42 1.31 -17.86
C SER A 78 6.56 2.68 -18.51
N THR A 79 5.45 3.43 -18.55
CA THR A 79 5.42 4.81 -19.02
C THR A 79 4.66 5.68 -18.02
N ILE A 80 5.30 6.76 -17.59
CA ILE A 80 4.70 7.79 -16.75
C ILE A 80 3.88 8.73 -17.61
N HIS A 81 2.65 9.00 -17.17
CA HIS A 81 1.70 9.86 -17.85
C HIS A 81 1.43 11.14 -17.07
N SER A 82 1.24 12.23 -17.81
CA SER A 82 1.08 13.60 -17.29
C SER A 82 -0.30 14.19 -17.56
N ASP A 83 -1.27 13.35 -17.93
CA ASP A 83 -2.66 13.75 -18.21
C ASP A 83 -3.26 14.53 -17.05
N TRP A 84 -2.85 14.24 -15.81
CA TRP A 84 -3.36 14.84 -14.58
C TRP A 84 -2.40 15.85 -13.95
N ALA A 85 -1.20 16.03 -14.53
CA ALA A 85 -0.12 16.81 -13.92
C ALA A 85 -0.32 18.33 -14.01
N ASP A 86 -1.35 18.77 -14.74
CA ASP A 86 -1.73 20.17 -14.92
C ASP A 86 -3.17 20.42 -14.43
N PHE A 87 -3.79 19.47 -13.70
CA PHE A 87 -5.03 19.76 -13.01
C PHE A 87 -4.84 21.00 -12.16
N ALA A 88 -5.64 22.02 -12.47
CA ALA A 88 -5.38 23.37 -12.03
C ALA A 88 -5.20 23.37 -10.51
N GLU A 89 -4.20 24.12 -10.05
CA GLU A 89 -4.30 24.78 -8.75
C GLU A 89 -5.56 25.65 -8.82
N ALA A 90 -6.72 25.07 -8.53
CA ALA A 90 -7.98 25.75 -8.76
C ALA A 90 -8.11 26.92 -7.78
N ASN A 91 -7.73 28.10 -8.28
CA ASN A 91 -8.18 29.42 -7.83
C ASN A 91 -7.78 29.84 -6.42
N ASN A 92 -6.51 29.98 -6.04
CA ASN A 92 -6.14 30.67 -4.78
C ASN A 92 -6.92 30.18 -3.54
N ILE A 93 -7.46 28.97 -3.54
CA ILE A 93 -8.16 28.41 -2.40
C ILE A 93 -7.10 27.68 -1.60
N GLN A 94 -6.71 28.32 -0.51
CA GLN A 94 -5.80 27.88 0.53
C GLN A 94 -6.34 26.64 1.28
N HIS A 95 -6.75 25.59 0.58
CA HIS A 95 -6.98 24.29 1.16
C HIS A 95 -5.88 23.37 0.65
N LEU A 96 -4.98 23.07 1.58
CA LEU A 96 -3.60 22.66 1.39
C LEU A 96 -3.41 21.30 0.67
N HIS A 97 -4.47 20.63 0.20
CA HIS A 97 -4.39 19.29 -0.42
C HIS A 97 -5.40 19.05 -1.58
N ASP A 98 -6.18 20.05 -2.00
CA ASP A 98 -7.40 19.82 -2.81
C ASP A 98 -7.24 19.92 -4.34
N GLN A 99 -6.02 19.74 -4.87
CA GLN A 99 -5.77 19.98 -6.30
C GLN A 99 -5.72 18.69 -7.14
N GLY A 100 -5.39 17.55 -6.53
CA GLY A 100 -5.37 16.23 -7.21
C GLY A 100 -4.40 16.12 -8.39
N ALA A 101 -3.54 17.12 -8.61
CA ALA A 101 -2.54 17.11 -9.68
C ALA A 101 -1.52 16.00 -9.42
N SER A 102 -1.30 15.15 -10.42
CA SER A 102 -0.51 13.92 -10.25
C SER A 102 0.05 13.40 -11.57
N PHE A 103 1.08 12.56 -11.46
CA PHE A 103 1.51 11.65 -12.51
C PHE A 103 0.95 10.25 -12.23
N SER A 104 0.66 9.48 -13.28
CA SER A 104 0.22 8.09 -13.13
C SER A 104 0.94 7.15 -14.08
N PHE A 105 1.11 5.89 -13.66
CA PHE A 105 1.74 4.84 -14.45
C PHE A 105 1.32 3.46 -13.97
N VAL A 106 1.55 2.46 -14.82
CA VAL A 106 1.39 1.05 -14.48
C VAL A 106 2.74 0.38 -14.58
N ALA A 107 3.15 -0.31 -13.51
CA ALA A 107 4.41 -1.03 -13.43
C ALA A 107 4.25 -2.32 -12.62
N ASP A 108 5.33 -3.08 -12.56
CA ASP A 108 5.57 -4.13 -11.58
C ASP A 108 5.79 -3.55 -10.18
N MET A 109 6.05 -4.42 -9.20
CA MET A 109 6.29 -4.04 -7.81
C MET A 109 7.44 -4.87 -7.23
N ASP A 110 8.48 -4.22 -6.73
CA ASP A 110 9.73 -4.81 -6.25
C ASP A 110 10.18 -4.34 -4.85
N VAL A 111 11.23 -4.96 -4.31
CA VAL A 111 11.93 -4.62 -3.06
C VAL A 111 12.85 -3.39 -3.05
N ASP A 112 12.43 -2.13 -2.81
CA ASP A 112 13.45 -1.07 -2.72
C ASP A 112 14.04 -1.09 -1.33
N CYS A 113 15.31 -1.45 -1.25
CA CYS A 113 15.98 -1.66 0.01
C CYS A 113 16.94 -0.54 0.36
N ASP A 114 16.99 0.54 -0.43
CA ASP A 114 17.76 1.73 -0.09
C ASP A 114 17.33 2.32 1.27
N GLY A 115 18.26 2.99 1.95
CA GLY A 115 18.06 3.58 3.28
C GLY A 115 18.45 2.66 4.44
N LEU A 116 17.61 2.64 5.49
CA LEU A 116 17.92 1.92 6.75
C LEU A 116 18.05 0.41 6.58
N ASN A 117 17.46 -0.12 5.52
CA ASN A 117 17.39 -1.56 5.27
C ASN A 117 18.26 -1.98 4.08
N HIS A 118 19.26 -1.17 3.73
CA HIS A 118 20.23 -1.48 2.68
C HIS A 118 20.86 -2.86 2.89
N GLY A 119 21.09 -3.58 1.80
CA GLY A 119 21.54 -4.96 1.89
C GLY A 119 20.46 -5.94 2.37
N CYS A 120 19.17 -5.60 2.26
CA CYS A 120 18.08 -6.52 2.54
C CYS A 120 18.25 -7.82 1.73
N LYS A 121 17.57 -8.90 2.14
CA LYS A 121 17.59 -10.18 1.43
C LYS A 121 17.34 -9.94 -0.07
N GLY A 122 18.32 -10.30 -0.90
CA GLY A 122 18.22 -10.22 -2.36
C GLY A 122 18.71 -8.92 -3.01
N ASN A 123 18.96 -7.84 -2.26
CA ASN A 123 19.46 -6.56 -2.82
C ASN A 123 20.80 -6.18 -2.16
N PRO A 124 21.93 -6.80 -2.58
CA PRO A 124 23.25 -6.52 -2.03
C PRO A 124 23.84 -5.18 -2.49
N ASP A 125 23.29 -4.56 -3.53
CA ASP A 125 23.70 -3.29 -4.12
C ASP A 125 22.90 -2.07 -3.63
N GLY A 126 21.96 -2.29 -2.70
CA GLY A 126 21.21 -1.22 -2.06
C GLY A 126 22.11 -0.22 -1.33
N GLN A 127 21.72 1.06 -1.39
CA GLN A 127 22.45 2.19 -0.82
C GLN A 127 21.95 2.53 0.58
N ASP A 128 22.81 3.10 1.42
CA ASP A 128 22.50 3.43 2.82
C ASP A 128 21.59 4.66 3.00
N GLU A 129 21.29 5.37 1.91
CA GLU A 129 20.40 6.52 1.86
C GLU A 129 19.39 6.39 0.70
N THR A 130 18.21 6.98 0.88
CA THR A 130 17.29 7.35 -0.21
C THR A 130 17.40 8.86 -0.49
N ASN A 131 16.73 9.38 -1.52
CA ASN A 131 16.83 10.81 -1.85
C ASN A 131 16.44 11.81 -0.74
N TRP A 132 15.57 11.45 0.21
CA TRP A 132 15.05 12.38 1.23
C TRP A 132 15.15 11.86 2.67
N GLY A 133 16.07 10.93 2.91
CA GLY A 133 16.33 10.36 4.22
C GLY A 133 16.95 8.99 4.11
N ALA A 134 17.08 8.28 5.23
CA ALA A 134 17.36 6.86 5.22
C ALA A 134 16.04 6.15 5.52
N LEU A 135 15.12 6.12 4.56
CA LEU A 135 13.81 5.52 4.77
C LEU A 135 13.93 4.03 5.11
N SER A 136 13.02 3.51 5.92
CA SER A 136 12.93 2.07 6.15
C SER A 136 12.09 1.42 5.07
N ALA A 137 12.70 0.51 4.30
CA ALA A 137 12.02 -0.35 3.31
C ALA A 137 10.89 -1.20 3.92
N TYR A 138 10.95 -1.48 5.22
CA TYR A 138 9.95 -2.30 5.91
C TYR A 138 8.80 -1.50 6.49
N GLU A 139 9.05 -0.25 6.89
CA GLU A 139 8.04 0.59 7.53
C GLU A 139 7.38 1.58 6.57
N VAL A 140 8.18 2.21 5.72
CA VAL A 140 7.72 3.29 4.86
C VAL A 140 7.27 2.69 3.53
N PRO A 141 5.98 2.73 3.19
CA PRO A 141 5.56 2.46 1.82
C PRO A 141 5.99 3.64 0.94
N PHE A 142 7.22 3.61 0.40
CA PHE A 142 7.67 4.62 -0.55
C PHE A 142 7.76 4.14 -2.00
N ILE A 143 7.41 5.01 -2.93
CA ILE A 143 7.48 4.77 -4.37
C ILE A 143 8.80 5.32 -4.90
N VAL A 144 9.35 4.62 -5.89
CA VAL A 144 10.54 5.02 -6.63
C VAL A 144 10.14 5.52 -8.02
N ILE A 145 10.74 6.63 -8.45
CA ILE A 145 10.54 7.19 -9.79
C ILE A 145 11.88 7.36 -10.48
N PRO A 146 12.08 6.92 -11.74
CA PRO A 146 13.39 6.99 -12.39
C PRO A 146 14.05 8.37 -12.29
N GLN A 147 15.31 8.43 -11.87
CA GLN A 147 16.08 9.67 -11.69
C GLN A 147 16.00 10.62 -12.91
N LYS A 148 16.07 10.09 -14.14
CA LYS A 148 15.95 10.91 -15.36
C LYS A 148 14.58 11.60 -15.48
N PHE A 149 13.51 10.94 -15.04
CA PHE A 149 12.18 11.52 -15.01
C PHE A 149 12.06 12.57 -13.92
N LEU A 150 12.58 12.28 -12.72
CA LEU A 150 12.68 13.25 -11.63
C LEU A 150 13.42 14.50 -12.11
N ASP A 151 14.56 14.34 -12.77
CA ASP A 151 15.37 15.44 -13.29
C ASP A 151 14.61 16.34 -14.27
N ALA A 152 13.80 15.75 -15.15
CA ALA A 152 12.99 16.48 -16.10
C ALA A 152 11.78 17.20 -15.46
N ASN A 153 11.37 16.80 -14.24
CA ASN A 153 10.12 17.23 -13.61
C ASN A 153 10.30 17.74 -12.15
N LYS A 154 11.51 18.13 -11.74
CA LYS A 154 11.83 18.55 -10.35
C LYS A 154 10.96 19.68 -9.81
N SER A 155 10.39 20.52 -10.68
CA SER A 155 9.49 21.60 -10.26
C SER A 155 8.15 21.08 -9.74
N LYS A 156 7.70 19.92 -10.24
CA LYS A 156 6.41 19.30 -9.90
C LYS A 156 6.54 18.18 -8.88
N LEU A 157 7.58 17.35 -8.99
CA LEU A 157 7.84 16.24 -8.08
C LEU A 157 8.57 16.72 -6.83
N LYS A 158 7.97 16.47 -5.67
CA LYS A 158 8.50 16.88 -4.37
C LYS A 158 8.77 15.64 -3.52
N GLY A 159 9.93 15.58 -2.90
CA GLY A 159 10.26 14.51 -1.96
C GLY A 159 9.24 14.42 -0.84
N ASN A 160 8.95 13.20 -0.40
CA ASN A 160 7.93 12.89 0.60
C ASN A 160 6.51 13.31 0.20
N ALA A 161 6.25 13.58 -1.09
CA ALA A 161 4.91 13.79 -1.59
C ALA A 161 4.08 12.53 -1.41
N VAL A 162 2.88 12.67 -0.85
CA VAL A 162 1.91 11.59 -0.74
C VAL A 162 1.68 11.00 -2.13
N SER A 163 1.63 9.68 -2.17
CA SER A 163 1.40 8.92 -3.37
C SER A 163 0.41 7.80 -3.08
N ALA A 164 -0.21 7.26 -4.11
CA ALA A 164 -1.15 6.16 -4.01
C ALA A 164 -0.76 5.01 -4.93
N VAL A 165 -1.05 3.80 -4.47
CA VAL A 165 -0.80 2.56 -5.20
C VAL A 165 -2.10 1.77 -5.23
N ILE A 166 -2.50 1.33 -6.42
CA ILE A 166 -3.68 0.50 -6.64
C ILE A 166 -3.23 -0.88 -7.09
N CYS A 167 -3.66 -1.89 -6.36
CA CYS A 167 -3.38 -3.29 -6.60
C CYS A 167 -4.48 -4.14 -5.95
N ASN A 168 -4.83 -5.28 -6.55
CA ASN A 168 -5.88 -6.17 -6.03
C ASN A 168 -7.21 -5.45 -5.72
N GLY A 169 -7.56 -4.44 -6.53
CA GLY A 169 -8.77 -3.62 -6.37
C GLY A 169 -8.79 -2.71 -5.14
N LYS A 170 -7.70 -2.62 -4.39
CA LYS A 170 -7.54 -1.75 -3.21
C LYS A 170 -6.54 -0.64 -3.51
N MET A 171 -6.65 0.45 -2.76
CA MET A 171 -5.72 1.58 -2.83
C MET A 171 -5.02 1.77 -1.49
N PHE A 172 -3.71 2.00 -1.54
CA PHE A 172 -2.85 2.22 -0.39
C PHE A 172 -2.04 3.51 -0.58
N TYR A 173 -1.80 4.22 0.50
CA TYR A 173 -1.03 5.46 0.52
C TYR A 173 0.42 5.21 0.91
N GLY A 174 1.28 5.99 0.31
CA GLY A 174 2.71 6.01 0.57
C GLY A 174 3.28 7.39 0.29
N ILE A 175 4.59 7.45 0.15
CA ILE A 175 5.29 8.68 -0.22
C ILE A 175 6.19 8.47 -1.43
N PHE A 176 6.45 9.52 -2.19
CA PHE A 176 7.55 9.52 -3.14
C PHE A 176 8.86 9.64 -2.35
N GLY A 177 9.63 8.55 -2.27
CA GLY A 177 10.75 8.44 -1.33
C GLY A 177 12.13 8.29 -1.97
N ASP A 178 12.20 7.83 -3.22
CA ASP A 178 13.48 7.66 -3.91
C ASP A 178 13.40 7.73 -5.43
N SER A 179 14.55 7.73 -6.12
CA SER A 179 14.59 7.77 -7.59
C SER A 179 15.59 6.81 -8.26
N ASN A 180 16.22 5.97 -7.45
CA ASN A 180 17.21 4.98 -7.85
C ASN A 180 16.97 3.68 -7.06
N GLY A 181 16.00 2.87 -7.49
CA GLY A 181 15.63 1.64 -6.81
C GLY A 181 14.42 0.94 -7.48
N ASP A 182 14.16 -0.30 -7.08
CA ASP A 182 13.08 -1.18 -7.58
C ASP A 182 11.95 -1.23 -6.50
N SER A 183 10.66 -0.96 -6.76
CA SER A 183 9.73 -0.37 -5.75
C SER A 183 8.62 -1.21 -5.05
N LEU A 184 8.43 -1.06 -3.72
CA LEU A 184 7.34 -1.53 -2.78
C LEU A 184 7.00 -3.02 -2.48
N ARG A 185 6.57 -3.31 -1.22
CA ARG A 185 6.10 -4.65 -0.74
C ARG A 185 4.59 -4.80 -0.49
N THR A 186 3.86 -3.71 -0.31
CA THR A 186 2.50 -3.70 0.27
C THR A 186 1.46 -4.55 -0.45
N CYS A 187 1.51 -4.65 -1.78
CA CYS A 187 0.41 -5.22 -2.56
C CYS A 187 0.32 -6.74 -2.52
N PHE A 188 1.45 -7.40 -2.25
CA PHE A 188 1.60 -8.84 -2.38
C PHE A 188 2.31 -9.43 -1.15
N PRO A 189 1.70 -9.30 0.05
CA PRO A 189 2.33 -9.76 1.30
C PRO A 189 2.67 -11.26 1.30
N GLU A 190 1.91 -12.05 0.53
CA GLU A 190 2.09 -13.51 0.41
C GLU A 190 3.16 -13.94 -0.60
N GLU A 191 3.70 -13.01 -1.41
CA GLU A 191 4.66 -13.36 -2.46
C GLU A 191 6.12 -13.43 -1.94
N ASP A 192 6.36 -13.21 -0.65
CA ASP A 192 7.70 -13.09 -0.03
C ASP A 192 8.60 -12.12 -0.83
N LEU A 193 8.01 -10.97 -1.22
CA LEU A 193 8.73 -9.97 -2.00
C LEU A 193 9.95 -9.49 -1.21
N ASN A 194 11.07 -9.41 -1.90
CA ASN A 194 12.34 -8.98 -1.36
C ASN A 194 13.21 -8.40 -2.49
N GLY A 195 14.44 -8.01 -2.17
CA GLY A 195 15.34 -7.31 -3.08
C GLY A 195 15.68 -8.03 -4.39
N ASN A 196 15.53 -9.37 -4.46
CA ASN A 196 15.73 -10.13 -5.70
C ASN A 196 14.47 -10.76 -6.28
N LYS A 197 13.32 -10.53 -5.64
CA LYS A 197 12.06 -11.17 -5.98
C LYS A 197 10.93 -10.16 -5.83
N GLY A 198 10.58 -9.50 -6.92
CA GLY A 198 9.39 -8.70 -7.02
C GLY A 198 8.22 -9.40 -7.69
N HIS A 199 7.09 -8.73 -7.66
CA HIS A 199 5.90 -9.03 -8.43
C HIS A 199 6.08 -8.54 -9.87
N THR A 200 6.46 -9.46 -10.76
CA THR A 200 6.86 -9.12 -12.14
C THR A 200 5.76 -8.64 -13.07
N ALA A 201 4.48 -8.82 -12.74
CA ALA A 201 3.39 -8.42 -13.64
C ALA A 201 3.18 -6.90 -13.56
N ALA A 202 3.03 -6.26 -14.72
CA ALA A 202 2.74 -4.83 -14.80
C ALA A 202 1.25 -4.56 -14.59
N ASP A 203 0.75 -4.78 -13.38
CA ASP A 203 -0.67 -4.63 -13.01
C ASP A 203 -0.91 -3.70 -11.82
N VAL A 204 0.16 -3.10 -11.28
CA VAL A 204 0.09 -2.13 -10.20
C VAL A 204 0.01 -0.72 -10.78
N THR A 205 -1.02 0.03 -10.38
CA THR A 205 -1.15 1.44 -10.77
C THR A 205 -0.58 2.35 -9.70
N TYR A 206 0.34 3.21 -10.09
CA TYR A 206 0.96 4.21 -9.22
C TYR A 206 0.44 5.61 -9.56
N ILE A 207 0.25 6.42 -8.52
CA ILE A 207 -0.18 7.81 -8.62
C ILE A 207 0.72 8.64 -7.70
N VAL A 208 1.53 9.53 -8.27
CA VAL A 208 2.42 10.42 -7.49
C VAL A 208 1.87 11.83 -7.57
N PHE A 209 1.44 12.37 -6.42
CA PHE A 209 0.89 13.72 -6.36
C PHE A 209 1.99 14.78 -6.45
N THR A 210 1.67 15.88 -7.11
CA THR A 210 2.62 16.96 -7.39
C THR A 210 2.38 18.18 -6.50
N GLY A 211 3.42 19.01 -6.35
CA GLY A 211 3.34 20.29 -5.65
C GLY A 211 3.60 20.19 -4.16
N ASP A 212 3.87 21.34 -3.53
CA ASP A 212 4.30 21.42 -2.13
C ASP A 212 3.18 20.96 -1.17
N ASN A 213 1.93 21.12 -1.60
CA ASN A 213 0.72 20.68 -0.93
C ASN A 213 0.59 19.15 -0.86
N ALA A 214 1.29 18.39 -1.70
CA ALA A 214 1.31 16.94 -1.60
C ALA A 214 2.32 16.44 -0.56
N VAL A 215 3.25 17.28 -0.09
CA VAL A 215 4.35 16.87 0.80
C VAL A 215 3.81 16.56 2.19
N LEU A 216 4.05 15.34 2.65
CA LEU A 216 3.70 14.92 4.01
C LEU A 216 4.46 15.81 5.02
N PRO A 217 3.77 16.39 6.01
CA PRO A 217 4.39 17.36 6.92
C PRO A 217 5.35 16.66 7.89
N SER A 218 6.39 17.37 8.35
CA SER A 218 7.37 16.84 9.32
C SER A 218 6.78 16.43 10.67
N SER A 219 5.52 16.77 10.95
CA SER A 219 4.76 16.24 12.10
C SER A 219 4.24 14.80 11.91
N ALA A 220 4.37 14.25 10.70
CA ALA A 220 3.89 12.94 10.29
C ALA A 220 4.97 12.02 9.70
N LEU A 221 6.21 12.50 9.56
CA LEU A 221 7.37 11.69 9.23
C LEU A 221 8.65 12.23 9.89
N ASN A 222 9.69 11.42 9.88
CA ASN A 222 11.06 11.86 10.09
C ASN A 222 11.95 11.32 8.95
N LYS A 223 13.27 11.52 9.06
CA LYS A 223 14.23 11.08 8.04
C LYS A 223 14.24 9.57 7.74
N ASN A 224 13.59 8.75 8.58
CA ASN A 224 13.61 7.29 8.46
C ASN A 224 12.22 6.66 8.35
N TYR A 225 11.18 7.29 8.91
CA TYR A 225 9.89 6.65 9.17
C TYR A 225 8.71 7.57 8.94
N ILE A 226 7.56 6.98 8.62
CA ILE A 226 6.25 7.62 8.81
C ILE A 226 5.88 7.48 10.29
N THR A 227 5.52 8.58 10.93
CA THR A 227 5.21 8.60 12.37
C THR A 227 3.72 8.81 12.64
N ASN A 228 2.95 9.20 11.63
CA ASN A 228 1.52 9.43 11.75
C ASN A 228 0.77 9.00 10.48
N PHE A 229 0.26 7.77 10.51
CA PHE A 229 -0.50 7.20 9.41
C PHE A 229 -1.88 7.84 9.21
N ASP A 230 -2.47 8.45 10.25
CA ASP A 230 -3.72 9.20 10.07
C ASP A 230 -3.51 10.42 9.17
N THR A 231 -2.37 11.11 9.31
CA THR A 231 -2.04 12.25 8.45
C THR A 231 -1.77 11.78 7.03
N LEU A 232 -1.00 10.71 6.84
CA LEU A 232 -0.81 10.11 5.52
C LEU A 232 -2.14 9.77 4.86
N ARG A 233 -3.02 9.06 5.58
CA ARG A 233 -4.31 8.62 5.05
C ARG A 233 -5.25 9.79 4.77
N SER A 234 -5.39 10.74 5.69
CA SER A 234 -6.28 11.90 5.48
C SER A 234 -5.83 12.78 4.33
N MET A 235 -4.51 13.01 4.18
CA MET A 235 -3.97 13.71 3.02
C MET A 235 -4.18 12.91 1.73
N GLY A 236 -3.92 11.60 1.74
CA GLY A 236 -4.17 10.72 0.60
C GLY A 236 -5.63 10.70 0.16
N ASP A 237 -6.57 10.54 1.10
CA ASP A 237 -8.02 10.54 0.83
C ASP A 237 -8.46 11.88 0.22
N SER A 238 -7.93 13.02 0.71
CA SER A 238 -8.20 14.35 0.16
C SER A 238 -7.64 14.52 -1.26
N LEU A 239 -6.36 14.18 -1.48
CA LEU A 239 -5.70 14.29 -2.78
C LEU A 239 -6.37 13.41 -3.85
N VAL A 240 -6.70 12.16 -3.50
CA VAL A 240 -7.41 11.24 -4.40
C VAL A 240 -8.86 11.67 -4.61
N GLY A 241 -9.53 12.21 -3.59
CA GLY A 241 -10.87 12.78 -3.73
C GLY A 241 -10.88 13.94 -4.73
N ALA A 242 -9.89 14.83 -4.65
CA ALA A 242 -9.70 15.92 -5.61
C ALA A 242 -9.41 15.39 -7.03
N LEU A 243 -8.54 14.38 -7.15
CA LEU A 243 -8.28 13.71 -8.42
C LEU A 243 -9.57 13.14 -9.04
N ALA A 244 -10.34 12.39 -8.26
CA ALA A 244 -11.61 11.79 -8.71
C ALA A 244 -12.63 12.85 -9.14
N LYS A 245 -12.67 14.00 -8.45
CA LYS A 245 -13.51 15.15 -8.81
C LYS A 245 -13.08 15.77 -10.13
N ASN A 246 -11.78 15.99 -10.34
CA ASN A 246 -11.23 16.54 -11.59
C ASN A 246 -11.47 15.61 -12.78
N LEU A 247 -11.47 14.29 -12.53
CA LEU A 247 -11.82 13.26 -13.52
C LEU A 247 -13.35 13.09 -13.71
N ASN A 248 -14.17 13.85 -12.97
CA ASN A 248 -15.63 13.75 -12.97
C ASN A 248 -16.15 12.31 -12.69
N LEU A 249 -15.50 11.61 -11.76
CA LEU A 249 -15.84 10.24 -11.36
C LEU A 249 -16.90 10.20 -10.23
N GLY A 250 -17.28 11.36 -9.70
CA GLY A 250 -18.28 11.51 -8.64
C GLY A 250 -19.70 11.51 -9.19
N GLY A 251 -20.24 10.33 -9.55
CA GLY A 251 -21.60 10.23 -10.06
C GLY A 251 -21.98 8.83 -10.53
N GLY A 252 -21.94 7.83 -9.65
CA GLY A 252 -22.45 6.51 -9.99
C GLY A 252 -22.08 5.45 -8.98
N GLY A 253 -22.98 5.17 -8.03
CA GLY A 253 -23.04 3.89 -7.35
C GLY A 253 -23.45 2.77 -8.32
N GLY A 254 -22.62 2.55 -9.35
CA GLY A 254 -22.73 1.41 -10.24
C GLY A 254 -21.88 0.29 -9.67
N ASN A 255 -22.51 -0.66 -8.99
CA ASN A 255 -21.90 -1.95 -8.72
C ASN A 255 -21.27 -2.50 -10.03
N PRO A 256 -20.02 -2.99 -9.99
CA PRO A 256 -19.56 -3.93 -11.00
C PRO A 256 -20.51 -5.14 -10.99
N PRO A 257 -20.75 -5.83 -12.13
CA PRO A 257 -21.42 -7.12 -12.12
C PRO A 257 -20.48 -8.15 -11.47
N THR A 258 -20.54 -8.24 -10.14
CA THR A 258 -19.85 -9.26 -9.36
C THR A 258 -20.61 -10.57 -9.51
N THR A 259 -20.18 -11.42 -10.45
CA THR A 259 -20.54 -12.84 -10.42
C THR A 259 -19.49 -13.54 -9.58
N LEU A 260 -19.62 -13.50 -8.25
CA LEU A 260 -18.84 -14.32 -7.34
C LEU A 260 -19.79 -15.09 -6.42
N THR A 261 -19.70 -16.40 -6.55
CA THR A 261 -20.41 -17.42 -5.77
C THR A 261 -20.06 -17.27 -4.29
N THR A 262 -21.07 -16.98 -3.46
CA THR A 262 -20.95 -16.91 -2.01
C THR A 262 -20.98 -18.31 -1.40
N THR A 263 -19.89 -18.67 -0.71
CA THR A 263 -19.89 -19.77 0.26
C THR A 263 -19.67 -19.15 1.63
N SER A 264 -20.65 -19.31 2.52
CA SER A 264 -20.64 -18.75 3.88
C SER A 264 -19.73 -19.56 4.81
N LEU A 265 -18.79 -18.90 5.49
CA LEU A 265 -18.03 -19.48 6.61
C LEU A 265 -18.56 -19.00 7.98
N PRO A 266 -18.43 -19.82 9.05
CA PRO A 266 -18.93 -19.53 10.38
C PRO A 266 -17.93 -18.74 11.26
N GLU A 267 -18.46 -18.19 12.34
CA GLU A 267 -17.87 -17.24 13.30
C GLU A 267 -16.71 -17.82 14.15
N PRO A 268 -15.61 -17.07 14.42
CA PRO A 268 -14.44 -17.59 15.14
C PRO A 268 -14.42 -17.31 16.65
N THR A 269 -13.97 -18.30 17.43
CA THR A 269 -13.61 -18.23 18.85
C THR A 269 -12.13 -17.94 19.03
N GLY A 270 -11.78 -17.01 19.95
CA GLY A 270 -10.47 -16.34 20.03
C GLY A 270 -9.27 -17.11 20.63
N GLY A 271 -8.08 -16.66 20.21
CA GLY A 271 -6.75 -16.99 20.74
C GLY A 271 -5.88 -15.73 20.89
N SER A 272 -4.83 -15.79 21.75
CA SER A 272 -4.03 -14.65 22.23
C SER A 272 -2.81 -14.29 21.38
N CYS A 273 -2.52 -12.98 21.24
CA CYS A 273 -1.52 -12.36 20.34
C CYS A 273 -0.11 -12.16 20.95
N SER A 274 0.95 -12.32 20.13
CA SER A 274 2.38 -12.19 20.51
C SER A 274 2.94 -10.74 20.42
N TRP A 275 2.47 -9.91 19.48
CA TRP A 275 2.80 -8.47 19.42
C TRP A 275 1.76 -7.65 18.63
N PRO A 276 1.72 -6.31 18.81
CA PRO A 276 0.58 -5.46 18.40
C PRO A 276 0.19 -5.47 16.91
N GLY A 277 1.08 -5.88 16.00
CA GLY A 277 0.81 -5.97 14.55
C GLY A 277 0.30 -7.33 14.06
N HIS A 278 0.58 -8.42 14.79
CA HIS A 278 0.29 -9.80 14.35
C HIS A 278 -1.23 -10.07 14.21
N CYS A 279 -2.03 -9.46 15.07
CA CYS A 279 -3.49 -9.64 15.08
C CYS A 279 -4.25 -8.61 14.24
N ALA A 280 -3.53 -7.80 13.45
CA ALA A 280 -4.15 -6.88 12.51
C ALA A 280 -4.29 -7.47 11.09
N GLY A 281 -3.80 -8.70 10.85
CA GLY A 281 -3.77 -9.31 9.51
C GLY A 281 -3.83 -10.84 9.44
N GLU A 282 -4.09 -11.58 10.53
CA GLU A 282 -4.14 -13.04 10.47
C GLU A 282 -5.56 -13.61 10.59
N ASP A 283 -6.05 -14.12 9.46
CA ASP A 283 -7.07 -15.17 9.40
C ASP A 283 -6.36 -16.51 9.69
N ASN A 284 -6.16 -16.84 10.97
CA ASN A 284 -5.49 -18.08 11.38
C ASN A 284 -6.38 -19.32 11.15
N ASN A 285 -6.15 -20.08 10.07
CA ASN A 285 -5.93 -21.54 10.14
C ASN A 285 -5.51 -22.18 8.80
N SER A 286 -4.33 -22.78 8.77
CA SER A 286 -4.10 -24.06 8.09
C SER A 286 -3.50 -25.03 9.13
N PRO A 287 -4.00 -26.27 9.25
CA PRO A 287 -3.48 -27.21 10.24
C PRO A 287 -2.06 -27.65 9.87
N PRO A 288 -1.25 -28.11 10.85
CA PRO A 288 0.00 -28.77 10.54
C PRO A 288 -0.29 -30.13 9.91
N ASP A 289 0.08 -30.30 8.64
CA ASP A 289 0.15 -31.63 8.02
C ASP A 289 1.21 -32.44 8.75
N SER A 290 0.74 -33.33 9.62
CA SER A 290 1.53 -34.37 10.27
C SER A 290 1.67 -35.53 9.30
N PHE A 291 2.78 -35.58 8.56
CA PHE A 291 3.19 -36.81 7.91
C PHE A 291 3.72 -37.78 8.97
N SER A 292 2.86 -38.73 9.34
CA SER A 292 3.22 -39.91 10.13
C SER A 292 4.14 -40.80 9.32
N SER A 293 5.25 -41.17 9.93
CA SER A 293 6.12 -42.28 9.57
C SER A 293 5.32 -43.57 9.41
N GLY A 294 5.47 -44.24 8.26
CA GLY A 294 5.15 -45.64 8.07
C GLY A 294 6.43 -46.38 7.67
N GLU A 295 6.99 -47.15 8.61
CA GLU A 295 7.96 -48.19 8.34
C GLU A 295 7.29 -49.32 7.55
N GLU A 296 7.84 -49.68 6.39
CA GLU A 296 7.99 -51.08 5.99
C GLU A 296 9.36 -51.21 5.33
N GLY A 297 10.27 -51.89 6.03
CA GLY A 297 11.54 -52.30 5.48
C GLY A 297 11.37 -53.61 4.71
N GLN A 298 12.09 -53.75 3.59
CA GLN A 298 12.70 -55.02 3.26
C GLN A 298 13.99 -54.80 2.46
N GLN A 299 15.06 -55.39 2.99
CA GLN A 299 16.39 -55.52 2.40
C GLN A 299 16.35 -56.34 1.11
N ASP A 300 17.27 -56.02 0.19
CA ASP A 300 18.21 -56.93 -0.51
C ASP A 300 19.21 -56.00 -1.25
N LYS A 301 20.53 -55.95 -0.94
CA LYS A 301 21.63 -56.88 -1.32
C LYS A 301 21.50 -57.30 -2.80
N GLU A 302 22.45 -57.14 -3.72
CA GLU A 302 23.91 -57.27 -3.76
C GLU A 302 24.34 -56.73 -5.15
N GLU A 303 25.48 -56.02 -5.24
CA GLU A 303 26.66 -56.38 -6.06
C GLU A 303 26.76 -55.75 -7.47
N GLU A 304 27.98 -55.24 -7.71
CA GLU A 304 28.62 -54.67 -8.92
C GLU A 304 28.10 -53.39 -9.58
#